data_AF-A0A4Q5QLZ4-F1
#
_entry.id   AF-A0A4Q5QLZ4-F1
#
_cell.length_a   1.000
_cell.length_b   1.000
_cell.length_c   1.000
_cell.angle_alpha   90.00
_cell.angle_beta   90.00
_cell.angle_gamma   90.00
#
_symmetry.space_group_name_H-M   'P 1'
#
loop_
_entity.id
_entity.type
_entity.pdbx_description
1 polymer ?
#
loop_
_entity_poly.entity_id
_entity_poly.type
_entity_poly.pdbx_seq_one_letter_code
_entity_poly.pdbx_strand_id
1 'polypeptide(L)'
;MQTSFIQPENAIYISIKTVVKSQELVDINSLAKVLTALNASFQSLVQAEMNIRYSNPTSGLKKELKQLFSESRLLIADFDFNRFTLTIVPDLSVSKFAYRKLNQLPELKPELFELFSNTVFNTTVFTSAFAEQISKKYNAKERIAIFTPVYEAIINQNDFVFYFGNEPSLINNRWFNTDDKELLTNLIPEQIKKTKEQVETYYQYVKTGEESDLFGKRSKYKKVLIKEALQHDLYPYQLQKLRVNRKNVLFSKQLSAAVAVKDGLYQISFPELQISEKNENRIEAEKAFDAALAVLISRFEKGNWSTDQKTQTLFLKLKELIAEG
;
A
#
# COMPACT_ATOMS: atom_id res chain seq x y z
N MET A 1 -8.99 17.75 -46.59
CA MET A 1 -7.54 17.59 -46.35
C MET A 1 -7.36 16.40 -45.43
N GLN A 2 -6.93 15.25 -45.96
CA GLN A 2 -6.50 14.12 -45.13
C GLN A 2 -5.08 14.44 -44.67
N THR A 3 -4.92 14.85 -43.41
CA THR A 3 -3.60 14.85 -42.77
C THR A 3 -3.18 13.40 -42.65
N SER A 4 -2.20 12.99 -43.46
CA SER A 4 -1.50 11.73 -43.27
C SER A 4 -0.89 11.76 -41.87
N PHE A 5 -1.52 11.08 -40.91
CA PHE A 5 -0.98 10.89 -39.58
C PHE A 5 0.32 10.10 -39.73
N ILE A 6 1.44 10.74 -39.43
CA ILE A 6 2.72 10.06 -39.30
C ILE A 6 2.55 9.13 -38.09
N GLN A 7 2.60 7.82 -38.31
CA GLN A 7 2.54 6.86 -37.23
C GLN A 7 3.75 7.06 -36.31
N PRO A 8 3.56 7.32 -35.01
CA PRO A 8 4.68 7.46 -34.10
C PRO A 8 5.44 6.14 -34.00
N GLU A 9 6.77 6.20 -34.18
CA GLU A 9 7.66 5.10 -33.81
C GLU A 9 7.54 4.87 -32.29
N ASN A 10 7.44 3.61 -31.85
CA ASN A 10 7.21 3.23 -30.45
C ASN A 10 5.88 3.73 -29.87
N ALA A 11 4.78 3.18 -30.39
CA ALA A 11 3.44 3.48 -29.94
C ALA A 11 2.68 2.21 -29.56
N ILE A 12 1.76 2.33 -28.61
CA ILE A 12 0.79 1.28 -28.31
C ILE A 12 -0.59 1.86 -28.61
N TYR A 13 -1.35 1.14 -29.43
CA TYR A 13 -2.71 1.48 -29.79
C TYR A 13 -3.65 0.71 -28.89
N ILE A 14 -4.62 1.41 -28.33
CA ILE A 14 -5.52 0.92 -27.30
C ILE A 14 -6.95 1.13 -27.79
N SER A 15 -7.82 0.14 -27.59
CA SER A 15 -9.28 0.26 -27.77
C SER A 15 -9.97 -0.15 -26.48
N ILE A 16 -10.88 0.70 -26.01
CA ILE A 16 -11.68 0.43 -24.82
C ILE A 16 -13.13 0.19 -25.26
N LYS A 17 -13.67 -0.97 -24.90
CA LYS A 17 -15.05 -1.35 -25.24
C LYS A 17 -15.83 -1.63 -23.96
N THR A 18 -17.11 -1.32 -23.93
CA THR A 18 -18.00 -1.67 -22.82
C THR A 18 -18.44 -3.13 -22.92
N VAL A 19 -18.67 -3.78 -21.77
CA VAL A 19 -19.23 -5.15 -21.75
C VAL A 19 -20.72 -5.16 -22.13
N VAL A 20 -21.42 -4.04 -21.91
CA VAL A 20 -22.84 -3.87 -22.22
C VAL A 20 -23.02 -3.38 -23.66
N LYS A 21 -23.42 -4.29 -24.56
CA LYS A 21 -23.61 -4.04 -26.00
C LYS A 21 -24.55 -2.89 -26.38
N SER A 22 -25.42 -2.43 -25.47
CA SER A 22 -26.45 -1.42 -25.78
C SER A 22 -25.97 0.03 -25.65
N GLN A 23 -24.81 0.28 -25.04
CA GLN A 23 -24.23 1.61 -24.93
C GLN A 23 -22.71 1.49 -25.08
N GLU A 24 -22.18 1.84 -26.25
CA GLU A 24 -20.74 2.02 -26.50
C GLU A 24 -20.23 3.31 -25.80
N LEU A 25 -20.59 3.51 -24.53
CA LEU A 25 -20.29 4.72 -23.78
C LEU A 25 -19.33 4.38 -22.65
N VAL A 26 -18.10 4.89 -22.72
CA VAL A 26 -17.10 4.78 -21.65
C VAL A 26 -17.22 6.00 -20.75
N ASP A 27 -17.40 5.80 -19.44
CA ASP A 27 -17.41 6.93 -18.51
C ASP A 27 -16.01 7.52 -18.35
N ILE A 28 -15.96 8.85 -18.27
CA ILE A 28 -14.70 9.62 -18.26
C ILE A 28 -13.85 9.26 -17.03
N ASN A 29 -14.46 8.96 -15.88
CA ASN A 29 -13.71 8.66 -14.67
C ASN A 29 -12.99 7.32 -14.79
N SER A 30 -13.62 6.32 -15.39
CA SER A 30 -12.99 5.02 -15.63
C SER A 30 -11.90 5.11 -16.68
N LEU A 31 -12.11 5.86 -17.77
CA LEU A 31 -11.04 6.16 -18.74
C LEU A 31 -9.84 6.83 -18.05
N ALA A 32 -10.09 7.85 -17.22
CA ALA A 32 -9.03 8.55 -16.49
C ALA A 32 -8.29 7.61 -15.52
N LYS A 33 -9.01 6.71 -14.83
CA LYS A 33 -8.39 5.69 -13.95
C LYS A 33 -7.48 4.75 -14.73
N VAL A 34 -7.92 4.24 -15.89
CA VAL A 34 -7.11 3.37 -16.74
C VAL A 34 -5.86 4.09 -17.21
N LEU A 35 -5.98 5.31 -17.72
CA LEU A 35 -4.84 6.12 -18.17
C LEU A 35 -3.86 6.43 -17.02
N THR A 36 -4.38 6.71 -15.83
CA THR A 36 -3.57 6.93 -14.63
C THR A 36 -2.84 5.65 -14.20
N ALA A 37 -3.53 4.51 -14.26
CA ALA A 37 -2.96 3.21 -13.94
C ALA A 37 -1.84 2.79 -14.92
N LEU A 38 -2.01 3.04 -16.22
CA LEU A 38 -0.97 2.80 -17.23
C LEU A 38 0.27 3.64 -16.96
N ASN A 39 0.09 4.92 -16.63
CA ASN A 39 1.19 5.80 -16.25
C ASN A 39 1.91 5.32 -14.98
N ALA A 40 1.16 4.93 -13.94
CA ALA A 40 1.74 4.41 -12.70
C ALA A 40 2.53 3.11 -12.95
N SER A 41 1.99 2.21 -13.77
CA SER A 41 2.64 0.96 -14.18
C SER A 41 3.95 1.22 -14.92
N PHE A 42 3.95 2.16 -15.87
CA PHE A 42 5.16 2.55 -16.61
C PHE A 42 6.23 3.11 -15.67
N GLN A 43 5.87 4.02 -14.77
CA GLN A 43 6.79 4.59 -13.78
C GLN A 43 7.39 3.51 -12.87
N SER A 44 6.57 2.57 -12.40
CA SER A 44 7.02 1.44 -11.59
C SER A 44 8.00 0.54 -12.34
N LEU A 45 7.76 0.28 -13.64
CA LEU A 45 8.66 -0.51 -14.46
C LEU A 45 9.99 0.20 -14.67
N VAL A 46 9.97 1.49 -15.01
CA VAL A 46 11.19 2.29 -15.13
C VAL A 46 11.99 2.26 -13.83
N GLN A 47 11.33 2.40 -12.68
CA GLN A 47 11.98 2.34 -11.38
C GLN A 47 12.63 0.97 -11.13
N ALA A 48 11.91 -0.12 -11.41
CA ALA A 48 12.43 -1.48 -11.24
C ALA A 48 13.66 -1.73 -12.13
N GLU A 49 13.58 -1.39 -13.42
CA GLU A 49 14.68 -1.54 -14.37
C GLU A 49 15.92 -0.75 -13.96
N MET A 50 15.75 0.50 -13.52
CA MET A 50 16.87 1.30 -13.07
C MET A 50 17.51 0.78 -11.79
N ASN A 51 16.72 0.21 -10.87
CA ASN A 51 17.28 -0.40 -9.66
C ASN A 51 18.10 -1.66 -10.00
N ILE A 52 17.69 -2.43 -11.02
CA ILE A 52 18.45 -3.58 -11.51
C ILE A 52 19.78 -3.12 -12.16
N ARG A 53 19.72 -2.13 -13.07
CA ARG A 53 20.91 -1.58 -13.73
C ARG A 53 21.87 -0.91 -12.74
N TYR A 54 21.35 -0.32 -11.67
CA TYR A 54 22.11 0.45 -10.68
C TYR A 54 21.83 -0.01 -9.26
N SER A 55 22.28 -1.22 -8.91
CA SER A 55 22.04 -1.84 -7.59
C SER A 55 22.65 -1.05 -6.41
N ASN A 56 23.70 -0.26 -6.63
CA ASN A 56 24.35 0.57 -5.61
C ASN A 56 24.66 1.99 -6.12
N PRO A 57 23.64 2.83 -6.34
CA PRO A 57 23.84 4.13 -6.97
C PRO A 57 24.47 5.14 -6.00
N THR A 58 25.43 5.92 -6.48
CA THR A 58 25.98 7.06 -5.74
C THR A 58 24.90 8.10 -5.43
N SER A 59 25.10 8.94 -4.41
CA SER A 59 24.11 9.97 -4.01
C SER A 59 23.67 10.89 -5.16
N GLY A 60 24.59 11.26 -6.06
CA GLY A 60 24.27 12.03 -7.26
C GLY A 60 23.41 11.25 -8.26
N LEU A 61 23.73 9.97 -8.50
CA LEU A 61 22.95 9.12 -9.39
C LEU A 61 21.54 8.85 -8.82
N LYS A 62 21.41 8.69 -7.51
CA LYS A 62 20.10 8.57 -6.83
C LYS A 62 19.19 9.77 -7.10
N LYS A 63 19.75 10.99 -7.18
CA LYS A 63 18.97 12.19 -7.49
C LYS A 63 18.51 12.18 -8.95
N GLU A 64 19.42 11.88 -9.88
CA GLU A 64 19.11 11.77 -11.31
C GLU A 64 18.06 10.67 -11.57
N LEU A 65 18.19 9.51 -10.94
CA LEU A 65 17.19 8.43 -11.03
C LEU A 65 15.81 8.87 -10.55
N LYS A 66 15.72 9.57 -9.41
CA LYS A 66 14.44 10.11 -8.92
C LYS A 66 13.82 11.11 -9.91
N GLN A 67 14.65 11.94 -10.54
CA GLN A 67 14.19 12.88 -11.57
C GLN A 67 13.66 12.12 -12.79
N LEU A 68 14.42 11.13 -13.28
CA LEU A 68 13.98 10.25 -14.37
C LEU A 68 12.62 9.63 -14.07
N PHE A 69 12.43 9.03 -12.88
CA PHE A 69 11.15 8.42 -12.50
C PHE A 69 9.97 9.40 -12.55
N SER A 70 10.19 10.66 -12.18
CA SER A 70 9.15 11.70 -12.21
C SER A 70 8.85 12.27 -13.62
N GLU A 71 9.83 12.17 -14.52
CA GLU A 71 9.73 12.59 -15.92
C GLU A 71 9.26 11.45 -16.85
N SER A 72 9.44 10.19 -16.46
CA SER A 72 8.92 9.04 -17.20
C SER A 72 7.40 9.02 -17.15
N ARG A 73 6.79 9.44 -18.25
CA ARG A 73 5.35 9.55 -18.41
C ARG A 73 4.95 9.05 -19.80
N LEU A 74 3.73 8.55 -19.88
CA LEU A 74 3.04 8.23 -21.11
C LEU A 74 2.18 9.44 -21.50
N LEU A 75 2.21 9.77 -22.78
CA LEU A 75 1.40 10.80 -23.41
C LEU A 75 0.36 10.15 -24.30
N ILE A 76 -0.77 10.81 -24.49
CA ILE A 76 -1.77 10.45 -25.49
C ILE A 76 -1.43 11.25 -26.75
N ALA A 77 -1.02 10.55 -27.81
CA ALA A 77 -0.68 11.17 -29.09
C ALA A 77 -1.91 11.39 -29.98
N ASP A 78 -2.87 10.47 -29.92
CA ASP A 78 -4.12 10.53 -30.67
C ASP A 78 -5.26 9.90 -29.86
N PHE A 79 -6.48 10.42 -30.06
CA PHE A 79 -7.69 9.93 -29.41
C PHE A 79 -8.89 10.06 -30.35
N ASP A 80 -9.49 8.93 -30.70
CA ASP A 80 -10.74 8.85 -31.46
C ASP A 80 -11.89 8.53 -30.51
N PHE A 81 -12.70 9.55 -30.22
CA PHE A 81 -13.90 9.44 -29.37
C PHE A 81 -14.98 8.54 -29.95
N ASN A 82 -15.06 8.40 -31.28
CA ASN A 82 -16.11 7.60 -31.90
C ASN A 82 -15.83 6.10 -31.74
N ARG A 83 -14.55 5.71 -31.69
CA ARG A 83 -14.12 4.31 -31.55
C ARG A 83 -13.57 3.97 -30.16
N PHE A 84 -13.49 4.97 -29.28
CA PHE A 84 -12.77 4.91 -28.01
C PHE A 84 -11.40 4.26 -28.16
N THR A 85 -10.68 4.67 -29.22
CA THR A 85 -9.32 4.25 -29.49
C THR A 85 -8.35 5.38 -29.17
N LEU A 86 -7.22 5.04 -28.56
CA LEU A 86 -6.20 6.00 -28.19
C LEU A 86 -4.81 5.44 -28.46
N THR A 87 -3.87 6.34 -28.74
CA THR A 87 -2.47 5.98 -28.96
C THR A 87 -1.64 6.54 -27.81
N ILE A 88 -0.94 5.66 -27.10
CA ILE A 88 0.03 6.05 -26.07
C ILE A 88 1.46 5.98 -26.61
N VAL A 89 2.26 6.96 -26.20
CA VAL A 89 3.69 7.09 -26.52
C VAL A 89 4.46 7.53 -25.28
N PRO A 90 5.77 7.26 -25.16
CA PRO A 90 6.57 7.81 -24.08
C PRO A 90 6.80 9.32 -24.25
N ASP A 91 6.94 10.05 -23.14
CA ASP A 91 7.37 11.44 -23.17
C ASP A 91 8.87 11.56 -23.51
N LEU A 92 9.14 11.75 -24.80
CA LEU A 92 10.49 11.97 -25.35
C LEU A 92 10.91 13.44 -25.34
N SER A 93 10.16 14.33 -24.70
CA SER A 93 10.54 15.74 -24.63
C SER A 93 11.91 15.94 -23.97
N VAL A 94 12.59 17.02 -24.36
CA VAL A 94 13.88 17.42 -23.81
C VAL A 94 13.74 17.52 -22.30
N SER A 95 14.54 16.75 -21.58
CA SER A 95 14.49 16.69 -20.14
C SER A 95 14.68 18.05 -19.50
N LYS A 96 13.90 18.33 -18.46
CA LYS A 96 13.96 19.62 -17.74
C LYS A 96 15.20 19.70 -16.85
N PHE A 97 15.82 18.55 -16.57
CA PHE A 97 17.01 18.44 -15.73
C PHE A 97 18.23 18.01 -16.53
N ALA A 98 19.40 18.46 -16.09
CA ALA A 98 20.68 18.00 -16.61
C ALA A 98 21.07 16.67 -15.97
N TYR A 99 21.16 15.63 -16.80
CA TYR A 99 21.62 14.30 -16.42
C TYR A 99 23.12 14.19 -16.72
N ARG A 100 23.96 14.15 -15.68
CA ARG A 100 25.43 14.09 -15.84
C ARG A 100 25.97 12.67 -15.67
N LYS A 101 25.23 11.80 -14.99
CA LYS A 101 25.62 10.42 -14.68
C LYS A 101 24.81 9.40 -15.47
N LEU A 102 23.58 9.72 -15.83
CA LEU A 102 22.78 8.98 -16.79
C LEU A 102 23.11 9.47 -18.21
N ASN A 103 24.18 8.90 -18.77
CA ASN A 103 24.52 9.10 -20.18
C ASN A 103 23.48 8.36 -21.04
N GLN A 104 23.20 8.84 -22.25
CA GLN A 104 22.27 8.20 -23.23
C GLN A 104 20.78 8.26 -22.86
N LEU A 105 20.35 9.35 -22.23
CA LEU A 105 18.92 9.56 -21.94
C LEU A 105 18.01 9.52 -23.18
N PRO A 106 18.41 10.09 -24.35
CA PRO A 106 17.59 10.03 -25.57
C PRO A 106 17.29 8.61 -26.05
N GLU A 107 18.21 7.67 -25.87
CA GLU A 107 18.06 6.26 -26.24
C GLU A 107 17.37 5.46 -25.13
N LEU A 108 17.60 5.84 -23.87
CA LEU A 108 17.07 5.14 -22.71
C LEU A 108 15.55 5.21 -22.59
N LYS A 109 14.94 6.38 -22.88
CA LYS A 109 13.47 6.53 -22.77
C LYS A 109 12.71 5.64 -23.78
N PRO A 110 13.07 5.61 -25.08
CA PRO A 110 12.51 4.65 -26.04
C PRO A 110 12.72 3.20 -25.61
N GLU A 111 13.94 2.83 -25.18
CA GLU A 111 14.26 1.47 -24.73
C GLU A 111 13.35 1.04 -23.57
N LEU A 112 13.16 1.91 -22.58
CA LEU A 112 12.30 1.62 -21.43
C LEU A 112 10.82 1.50 -21.81
N PHE A 113 10.38 2.25 -22.82
CA PHE A 113 9.01 2.12 -23.34
C PHE A 113 8.83 0.83 -24.12
N GLU A 114 9.80 0.42 -24.93
CA GLU A 114 9.78 -0.87 -25.60
C GLU A 114 9.72 -2.03 -24.59
N LEU A 115 10.55 -1.97 -23.54
CA LEU A 115 10.51 -2.92 -22.43
C LEU A 115 9.13 -2.94 -21.76
N PHE A 116 8.53 -1.77 -21.54
CA PHE A 116 7.18 -1.67 -20.97
C PHE A 116 6.13 -2.29 -21.89
N SER A 117 6.14 -1.98 -23.18
CA SER A 117 5.26 -2.58 -24.19
C SER A 117 5.37 -4.10 -24.17
N ASN A 118 6.60 -4.63 -24.21
CA ASN A 118 6.85 -6.07 -24.23
C ASN A 118 6.55 -6.78 -22.90
N THR A 119 6.54 -6.05 -21.78
CA THR A 119 6.29 -6.62 -20.45
C THR A 119 4.81 -6.56 -20.07
N VAL A 120 4.10 -5.48 -20.45
CA VAL A 120 2.73 -5.21 -20.00
C VAL A 120 1.70 -5.48 -21.11
N PHE A 121 2.11 -5.41 -22.39
CA PHE A 121 1.23 -5.45 -23.56
C PHE A 121 1.74 -6.41 -24.65
N ASN A 122 2.40 -7.51 -24.30
CA ASN A 122 2.83 -8.45 -25.33
C ASN A 122 1.66 -9.38 -25.72
N THR A 123 1.52 -9.63 -27.02
CA THR A 123 0.30 -10.16 -27.67
C THR A 123 0.14 -11.68 -27.56
N THR A 124 1.10 -12.36 -26.95
CA THR A 124 1.11 -13.81 -26.66
C THR A 124 1.03 -14.16 -25.16
N VAL A 125 0.83 -13.19 -24.24
CA VAL A 125 1.71 -13.06 -23.06
C VAL A 125 1.09 -13.11 -21.67
N PHE A 126 0.18 -14.03 -21.44
CA PHE A 126 0.00 -14.53 -20.07
C PHE A 126 0.12 -16.05 -20.11
N THR A 127 1.34 -16.53 -20.27
CA THR A 127 1.72 -17.94 -20.09
C THR A 127 2.51 -18.11 -18.80
N SER A 128 2.52 -19.34 -18.26
CA SER A 128 3.31 -19.66 -17.06
C SER A 128 4.81 -19.41 -17.29
N ALA A 129 5.33 -19.65 -18.51
CA ALA A 129 6.73 -19.39 -18.86
C ALA A 129 7.09 -17.90 -18.80
N PHE A 130 6.20 -17.02 -19.28
CA PHE A 130 6.39 -15.58 -19.15
C PHE A 130 6.34 -15.14 -17.68
N ALA A 131 5.35 -15.63 -16.92
CA ALA A 131 5.23 -15.30 -15.50
C ALA A 131 6.48 -15.74 -14.71
N GLU A 132 7.05 -16.91 -15.05
CA GLU A 132 8.31 -17.38 -14.48
C GLU A 132 9.48 -16.45 -14.85
N GLN A 133 9.61 -16.05 -16.12
CA GLN A 133 10.64 -15.11 -16.56
C GLN A 133 10.55 -13.76 -15.81
N ILE A 134 9.34 -13.22 -15.65
CA ILE A 134 9.08 -11.99 -14.91
C ILE A 134 9.40 -12.16 -13.42
N SER A 135 9.07 -13.32 -12.83
CA SER A 135 9.39 -13.62 -11.42
C SER A 135 10.88 -13.72 -11.14
N LYS A 136 11.68 -14.16 -12.12
CA LYS A 136 13.14 -14.21 -12.05
C LYS A 136 13.77 -12.82 -12.17
N LYS A 137 13.16 -11.94 -12.96
CA LYS A 137 13.68 -10.60 -13.23
C LYS A 137 13.31 -9.58 -12.14
N TYR A 138 12.08 -9.65 -11.63
CA TYR A 138 11.55 -8.66 -10.69
C TYR A 138 11.10 -9.32 -9.39
N ASN A 139 11.38 -8.67 -8.26
CA ASN A 139 10.90 -9.15 -6.97
C ASN A 139 9.38 -8.96 -6.82
N ALA A 140 8.78 -9.58 -5.79
CA ALA A 140 7.34 -9.50 -5.55
C ALA A 140 6.80 -8.06 -5.44
N LYS A 141 7.55 -7.16 -4.78
CA LYS A 141 7.12 -5.76 -4.60
C LYS A 141 7.12 -4.99 -5.92
N GLU A 142 8.13 -5.20 -6.75
CA GLU A 142 8.23 -4.60 -8.09
C GLU A 142 7.13 -5.11 -9.00
N ARG A 143 6.91 -6.43 -9.03
CA ARG A 143 5.81 -7.05 -9.79
C ARG A 143 4.44 -6.47 -9.42
N ILE A 144 4.13 -6.38 -8.13
CA ILE A 144 2.90 -5.74 -7.65
C ILE A 144 2.80 -4.28 -8.13
N ALA A 145 3.87 -3.50 -8.00
CA ALA A 145 3.87 -2.10 -8.43
C ALA A 145 3.70 -1.91 -9.95
N ILE A 146 4.20 -2.86 -10.75
CA ILE A 146 4.09 -2.86 -12.21
C ILE A 146 2.68 -3.30 -12.65
N PHE A 147 2.20 -4.46 -12.18
CA PHE A 147 1.02 -5.11 -12.77
C PHE A 147 -0.30 -4.77 -12.05
N THR A 148 -0.31 -4.53 -10.74
CA THR A 148 -1.54 -4.26 -9.98
C THR A 148 -2.32 -3.04 -10.46
N PRO A 149 -1.69 -1.87 -10.75
CA PRO A 149 -2.45 -0.70 -11.17
C PRO A 149 -3.32 -0.96 -12.39
N VAL A 150 -2.75 -1.62 -13.40
CA VAL A 150 -3.45 -1.94 -14.64
C VAL A 150 -4.49 -3.04 -14.42
N TYR A 151 -4.15 -4.05 -13.59
CA TYR A 151 -5.05 -5.14 -13.23
C TYR A 151 -6.33 -4.64 -12.54
N GLU A 152 -6.19 -3.81 -11.51
CA GLU A 152 -7.33 -3.26 -10.76
C GLU A 152 -8.17 -2.29 -11.61
N ALA A 153 -7.54 -1.52 -12.48
CA ALA A 153 -8.25 -0.56 -13.32
C ALA A 153 -9.05 -1.23 -14.45
N ILE A 154 -8.58 -2.37 -14.97
CA ILE A 154 -9.18 -3.02 -16.16
C ILE A 154 -10.06 -4.22 -15.80
N ILE A 155 -9.66 -5.05 -14.84
CA ILE A 155 -10.34 -6.34 -14.57
C ILE A 155 -11.34 -6.24 -13.42
N ASN A 156 -10.98 -5.55 -12.34
CA ASN A 156 -11.82 -5.53 -11.13
C ASN A 156 -13.10 -4.68 -11.32
N GLN A 157 -13.19 -3.86 -12.37
CA GLN A 157 -14.36 -3.04 -12.64
C GLN A 157 -15.44 -3.77 -13.47
N ASN A 158 -15.13 -4.88 -14.16
CA ASN A 158 -16.06 -5.65 -15.03
C ASN A 158 -16.86 -4.84 -16.08
N ASP A 159 -16.66 -3.53 -16.19
CA ASP A 159 -17.43 -2.64 -17.05
C ASP A 159 -16.81 -2.51 -18.46
N PHE A 160 -15.51 -2.80 -18.58
CA PHE A 160 -14.75 -2.60 -19.80
C PHE A 160 -13.95 -3.83 -20.23
N VAL A 161 -13.75 -3.92 -21.54
CA VAL A 161 -12.77 -4.79 -22.18
C VAL A 161 -11.75 -3.92 -22.87
N PHE A 162 -10.50 -4.12 -22.53
CA PHE A 162 -9.39 -3.38 -23.08
C PHE A 162 -8.69 -4.22 -24.14
N TYR A 163 -8.50 -3.66 -25.32
CA TYR A 163 -7.74 -4.25 -26.42
C TYR A 163 -6.52 -3.40 -26.73
N PHE A 164 -5.45 -4.03 -27.19
CA PHE A 164 -4.23 -3.35 -27.58
C PHE A 164 -3.60 -3.96 -28.85
N GLY A 165 -2.73 -3.19 -29.48
CA GLY A 165 -1.92 -3.59 -30.61
C GLY A 165 -0.75 -2.62 -30.84
N ASN A 166 0.26 -3.09 -31.56
CA ASN A 166 1.40 -2.25 -31.97
C ASN A 166 1.11 -1.48 -33.27
N GLU A 167 -0.02 -1.77 -33.91
CA GLU A 167 -0.51 -1.08 -35.11
C GLU A 167 -2.00 -0.76 -34.96
N PRO A 168 -2.50 0.35 -35.53
CA PRO A 168 -3.91 0.73 -35.45
C PRO A 168 -4.86 -0.33 -36.02
N SER A 169 -4.43 -1.06 -37.06
CA SER A 169 -5.18 -2.14 -37.71
C SER A 169 -5.19 -3.45 -36.92
N LEU A 170 -4.32 -3.60 -35.91
CA LEU A 170 -4.10 -4.85 -35.17
C LEU A 170 -4.45 -4.72 -33.67
N ILE A 171 -5.45 -3.91 -33.33
CA ILE A 171 -5.98 -3.79 -31.96
C ILE A 171 -6.94 -4.95 -31.67
N ASN A 172 -6.41 -6.17 -31.61
CA ASN A 172 -7.19 -7.39 -31.41
C ASN A 172 -6.81 -8.16 -30.12
N ASN A 173 -5.76 -7.75 -29.43
CA ASN A 173 -5.26 -8.46 -28.25
C ASN A 173 -5.96 -7.93 -27.01
N ARG A 174 -6.71 -8.78 -26.32
CA ARG A 174 -7.36 -8.40 -25.06
C ARG A 174 -6.33 -8.33 -23.95
N TRP A 175 -6.31 -7.22 -23.22
CA TRP A 175 -5.48 -7.10 -22.02
C TRP A 175 -6.04 -8.00 -20.93
N PHE A 176 -5.26 -9.04 -20.60
CA PHE A 176 -5.53 -10.02 -19.55
C PHE A 176 -6.82 -10.84 -19.76
N ASN A 177 -6.67 -12.05 -20.30
CA ASN A 177 -7.77 -12.99 -20.52
C ASN A 177 -7.39 -14.36 -19.96
N THR A 178 -7.25 -14.47 -18.65
CA THR A 178 -6.98 -15.77 -18.04
C THR A 178 -7.60 -15.89 -16.65
N ASP A 179 -8.32 -16.99 -16.46
CA ASP A 179 -8.81 -17.44 -15.15
C ASP A 179 -7.72 -18.22 -14.37
N ASP A 180 -6.51 -18.30 -14.92
CA ASP A 180 -5.37 -18.96 -14.32
C ASP A 180 -4.86 -18.18 -13.09
N LYS A 181 -5.31 -18.64 -11.92
CA LYS A 181 -4.93 -18.10 -10.62
C LYS A 181 -3.44 -18.23 -10.34
N GLU A 182 -2.78 -19.27 -10.84
CA GLU A 182 -1.35 -19.50 -10.60
C GLU A 182 -0.53 -18.47 -11.36
N LEU A 183 -0.91 -18.22 -12.61
CA LEU A 183 -0.32 -17.15 -13.41
C LEU A 183 -0.51 -15.78 -12.75
N LEU A 184 -1.73 -15.50 -12.29
CA LEU A 184 -2.05 -14.26 -11.57
C LEU A 184 -1.19 -14.09 -10.33
N THR A 185 -1.05 -15.15 -9.53
CA THR A 185 -0.21 -15.15 -8.32
C THR A 185 1.27 -14.94 -8.65
N ASN A 186 1.72 -15.39 -9.82
CA ASN A 186 3.09 -15.17 -10.28
C ASN A 186 3.33 -13.78 -10.89
N LEU A 187 2.31 -13.07 -11.35
CA LEU A 187 2.49 -11.69 -11.85
C LEU A 187 2.16 -10.66 -10.78
N ILE A 188 1.18 -10.96 -9.95
CA ILE A 188 0.71 -10.15 -8.85
C ILE A 188 0.64 -11.09 -7.64
N PRO A 189 1.79 -11.38 -7.02
CA PRO A 189 1.76 -12.14 -5.78
C PRO A 189 0.88 -11.38 -4.79
N GLU A 190 0.06 -12.10 -4.04
CA GLU A 190 -0.61 -11.49 -2.90
C GLU A 190 0.47 -10.79 -2.08
N GLN A 191 0.23 -9.51 -1.75
CA GLN A 191 1.09 -8.88 -0.76
C GLN A 191 1.05 -9.83 0.43
N ILE A 192 2.19 -10.46 0.71
CA ILE A 192 2.42 -11.12 1.98
C ILE A 192 2.26 -9.97 2.96
N LYS A 193 1.03 -9.74 3.43
CA LYS A 193 0.79 -9.07 4.69
C LYS A 193 1.74 -9.84 5.57
N LYS A 194 2.83 -9.20 6.01
CA LYS A 194 3.64 -9.77 7.07
C LYS A 194 2.61 -10.22 8.07
N THR A 195 2.40 -11.53 8.19
CA THR A 195 1.52 -12.08 9.19
C THR A 195 2.01 -11.37 10.43
N LYS A 196 1.16 -10.54 11.05
CA LYS A 196 1.54 -9.94 12.35
C LYS A 196 2.05 -11.15 13.11
N GLU A 197 3.36 -11.18 13.40
CA GLU A 197 3.95 -12.34 14.05
C GLU A 197 3.01 -12.68 15.19
N GLN A 198 2.48 -13.89 15.18
CA GLN A 198 1.51 -14.29 16.18
C GLN A 198 2.27 -14.15 17.49
N VAL A 199 1.93 -13.11 18.26
CA VAL A 199 2.67 -12.77 19.46
C VAL A 199 2.33 -13.85 20.46
N GLU A 200 3.22 -14.82 20.62
CA GLU A 200 3.04 -15.89 21.58
C GLU A 200 3.47 -15.41 22.95
N THR A 201 2.53 -15.36 23.89
CA THR A 201 2.79 -14.94 25.27
C THR A 201 3.09 -16.14 26.16
N TYR A 202 4.16 -16.07 26.95
CA TYR A 202 4.60 -17.15 27.82
C TYR A 202 4.86 -16.68 29.26
N TYR A 203 4.55 -17.51 30.26
CA TYR A 203 5.18 -17.39 31.58
C TYR A 203 6.63 -17.86 31.49
N GLN A 204 7.57 -17.03 31.94
CA GLN A 204 8.96 -17.42 32.12
C GLN A 204 9.29 -17.40 33.61
N TYR A 205 9.52 -18.58 34.18
CA TYR A 205 10.07 -18.70 35.52
C TYR A 205 11.58 -18.62 35.43
N VAL A 206 12.19 -17.56 35.93
CA VAL A 206 13.64 -17.34 35.82
C VAL A 206 14.30 -17.49 37.19
N LYS A 207 15.33 -18.34 37.28
CA LYS A 207 16.18 -18.41 38.48
C LYS A 207 17.18 -17.27 38.43
N THR A 208 17.02 -16.28 39.31
CA THR A 208 17.98 -15.18 39.48
C THR A 208 19.04 -15.57 40.50
N GLY A 209 20.31 -15.28 40.22
CA GLY A 209 21.38 -15.27 41.22
C GLY A 209 21.78 -13.84 41.56
N GLU A 210 22.46 -13.65 42.69
CA GLU A 210 23.14 -12.38 43.00
C GLU A 210 24.53 -12.37 42.35
N GLU A 211 24.85 -11.31 41.63
CA GLU A 211 26.22 -10.99 41.22
C GLU A 211 26.59 -9.64 41.84
N SER A 212 27.73 -9.60 42.51
CA SER A 212 28.28 -8.38 43.11
C SER A 212 29.07 -7.64 42.05
N ASP A 213 28.62 -6.43 41.71
CA ASP A 213 29.36 -5.47 40.89
C ASP A 213 29.78 -4.27 41.77
N LEU A 214 30.68 -3.42 41.26
CA LEU A 214 31.18 -2.20 41.89
C LEU A 214 30.05 -1.21 42.31
N PHE A 215 28.82 -1.42 41.82
CA PHE A 215 27.63 -0.62 42.13
C PHE A 215 26.59 -1.34 43.00
N GLY A 216 26.96 -2.47 43.64
CA GLY A 216 26.10 -3.25 44.51
C GLY A 216 25.59 -4.56 43.90
N LYS A 217 24.69 -5.25 44.62
CA LYS A 217 24.12 -6.53 44.20
C LYS A 217 23.14 -6.31 43.05
N ARG A 218 23.41 -6.90 41.88
CA ARG A 218 22.48 -6.93 40.75
C ARG A 218 22.03 -8.36 40.46
N SER A 219 20.76 -8.52 40.09
CA SER A 219 20.20 -9.81 39.71
C SER A 219 20.77 -10.26 38.37
N LYS A 220 21.48 -11.39 38.34
CA LYS A 220 21.92 -12.04 37.10
C LYS A 220 20.93 -13.14 36.73
N TYR A 221 20.36 -13.07 35.53
CA TYR A 221 19.54 -14.13 34.97
C TYR A 221 20.41 -15.37 34.71
N LYS A 222 20.22 -16.45 35.48
CA LYS A 222 21.04 -17.67 35.35
C LYS A 222 20.43 -18.69 34.40
N LYS A 223 19.12 -18.90 34.45
CA LYS A 223 18.43 -19.94 33.65
C LYS A 223 16.91 -19.72 33.62
N VAL A 224 16.29 -19.90 32.44
CA VAL A 224 14.84 -20.05 32.30
C VAL A 224 14.47 -21.48 32.70
N LEU A 225 13.59 -21.63 33.70
CA LEU A 225 13.23 -22.92 34.28
C LEU A 225 12.05 -23.58 33.54
N ILE A 226 11.06 -22.77 33.14
CA ILE A 226 9.80 -23.23 32.53
C ILE A 226 9.30 -22.15 31.58
N LYS A 227 8.77 -22.57 30.42
CA LYS A 227 8.10 -21.73 29.41
C LYS A 227 6.69 -22.30 29.18
N GLU A 228 5.67 -21.67 29.73
CA GLU A 228 4.26 -22.09 29.58
C GLU A 228 3.49 -21.10 28.72
N ALA A 229 2.76 -21.59 27.71
CA ALA A 229 1.91 -20.75 26.88
C ALA A 229 0.66 -20.32 27.68
N LEU A 230 0.36 -19.03 27.65
CA LEU A 230 -0.84 -18.49 28.29
C LEU A 230 -2.10 -18.87 27.50
N GLN A 231 -3.14 -19.33 28.18
CA GLN A 231 -4.47 -19.53 27.57
C GLN A 231 -5.13 -18.20 27.19
N HIS A 232 -4.77 -17.11 27.88
CA HIS A 232 -5.33 -15.78 27.68
C HIS A 232 -4.24 -14.71 27.63
N ASP A 233 -4.37 -13.80 26.69
CA ASP A 233 -3.46 -12.67 26.54
C ASP A 233 -3.82 -11.58 27.54
N LEU A 234 -3.15 -11.56 28.70
CA LEU A 234 -3.43 -10.63 29.80
C LEU A 234 -2.49 -9.43 29.87
N TYR A 235 -1.61 -9.25 28.88
CA TYR A 235 -0.72 -8.08 28.85
C TYR A 235 -1.52 -6.78 28.65
N PRO A 236 -1.07 -5.65 29.23
CA PRO A 236 -1.77 -4.38 29.13
C PRO A 236 -2.04 -3.96 27.69
N TYR A 237 -3.21 -3.37 27.44
CA TYR A 237 -3.54 -2.78 26.15
C TYR A 237 -2.89 -1.39 26.06
N GLN A 238 -2.11 -1.17 25.02
CA GLN A 238 -1.31 0.05 24.87
C GLN A 238 -1.76 0.91 23.68
N LEU A 239 -1.98 2.20 23.92
CA LEU A 239 -2.50 3.13 22.92
C LEU A 239 -1.73 4.45 22.92
N GLN A 240 -1.20 4.84 21.76
CA GLN A 240 -0.46 6.11 21.59
C GLN A 240 -1.20 7.12 20.68
N LYS A 241 -2.04 6.62 19.77
CA LYS A 241 -2.81 7.45 18.85
C LYS A 241 -4.20 6.86 18.67
N LEU A 242 -5.21 7.71 18.60
CA LEU A 242 -6.60 7.33 18.32
C LEU A 242 -7.19 8.24 17.25
N ARG A 243 -7.94 7.68 16.30
CA ARG A 243 -8.63 8.47 15.28
C ARG A 243 -10.05 8.78 15.74
N VAL A 244 -10.36 10.05 15.97
CA VAL A 244 -11.67 10.55 16.42
C VAL A 244 -12.17 11.58 15.41
N ASN A 245 -13.38 11.41 14.87
CA ASN A 245 -14.01 12.35 13.90
C ASN A 245 -13.07 12.79 12.74
N ARG A 246 -12.33 11.83 12.17
CA ARG A 246 -11.30 12.01 11.12
C ARG A 246 -10.02 12.76 11.55
N LYS A 247 -9.92 13.24 12.79
CA LYS A 247 -8.69 13.78 13.39
C LYS A 247 -7.89 12.69 14.10
N ASN A 248 -6.57 12.80 14.09
CA ASN A 248 -5.70 11.93 14.89
C ASN A 248 -5.42 12.62 16.22
N VAL A 249 -5.85 12.01 17.31
CA VAL A 249 -5.54 12.42 18.67
C VAL A 249 -4.28 11.67 19.11
N LEU A 250 -3.26 12.43 19.51
CA LEU A 250 -2.00 11.89 20.01
C LEU A 250 -1.99 12.03 21.53
N PHE A 251 -1.64 10.96 22.24
CA PHE A 251 -1.48 11.01 23.69
C PHE A 251 -0.06 11.43 24.04
N SER A 252 0.08 12.24 25.09
CA SER A 252 1.37 12.75 25.60
C SER A 252 2.30 11.62 26.05
N LYS A 253 1.71 10.51 26.50
CA LYS A 253 2.37 9.25 26.84
C LYS A 253 1.57 8.07 26.28
N GLN A 254 2.23 6.93 26.10
CA GLN A 254 1.55 5.70 25.74
C GLN A 254 0.60 5.29 26.88
N LEU A 255 -0.71 5.30 26.61
CA LEU A 255 -1.71 4.82 27.55
C LEU A 255 -1.53 3.33 27.75
N SER A 256 -1.71 2.85 28.99
CA SER A 256 -1.58 1.44 29.35
C SER A 256 -2.81 1.02 30.16
N ALA A 257 -3.79 0.41 29.50
CA ALA A 257 -5.01 -0.10 30.11
C ALA A 257 -4.81 -1.55 30.59
N ALA A 258 -5.37 -1.88 31.77
CA ALA A 258 -5.28 -3.20 32.34
C ALA A 258 -6.21 -4.17 31.62
N VAL A 259 -5.71 -5.36 31.28
CA VAL A 259 -6.47 -6.45 30.65
C VAL A 259 -6.66 -7.57 31.67
N ALA A 260 -7.89 -8.01 31.86
CA ALA A 260 -8.24 -9.13 32.72
C ALA A 260 -9.25 -10.04 32.00
N VAL A 261 -9.40 -11.28 32.45
CA VAL A 261 -10.55 -12.11 32.07
C VAL A 261 -11.45 -12.24 33.30
N LYS A 262 -12.70 -11.80 33.19
CA LYS A 262 -13.73 -11.94 34.23
C LYS A 262 -14.97 -12.56 33.62
N ASP A 263 -15.50 -13.58 34.27
CA ASP A 263 -16.70 -14.30 33.83
C ASP A 263 -16.55 -14.86 32.40
N GLY A 264 -15.34 -15.27 32.02
CA GLY A 264 -15.03 -15.77 30.67
C GLY A 264 -14.89 -14.69 29.59
N LEU A 265 -15.02 -13.41 29.94
CA LEU A 265 -14.91 -12.27 29.01
C LEU A 265 -13.60 -11.50 29.24
N TYR A 266 -12.96 -11.07 28.16
CA TYR A 266 -11.87 -10.11 28.22
C TYR A 266 -12.43 -8.75 28.66
N GLN A 267 -11.83 -8.19 29.70
CA GLN A 267 -12.12 -6.87 30.24
C GLN A 267 -10.89 -5.98 30.07
N ILE A 268 -11.07 -4.83 29.41
CA ILE A 268 -10.05 -3.78 29.32
C ILE A 268 -10.52 -2.60 30.15
N SER A 269 -9.70 -2.20 31.13
CA SER A 269 -10.05 -1.16 32.09
C SER A 269 -8.96 -0.10 32.18
N PHE A 270 -9.40 1.16 32.23
CA PHE A 270 -8.54 2.30 32.48
C PHE A 270 -9.19 3.17 33.58
N PRO A 271 -8.90 2.85 34.86
CA PRO A 271 -9.59 3.46 36.01
C PRO A 271 -9.48 4.99 36.06
N GLU A 272 -8.37 5.55 35.55
CA GLU A 272 -8.15 6.99 35.50
C GLU A 272 -9.25 7.74 34.73
N LEU A 273 -9.76 7.14 33.65
CA LEU A 273 -10.84 7.67 32.83
C LEU A 273 -12.19 6.97 33.07
N GLN A 274 -12.28 6.07 34.05
CA GLN A 274 -13.48 5.28 34.35
C GLN A 274 -14.02 4.48 33.15
N ILE A 275 -13.15 4.07 32.23
CA ILE A 275 -13.51 3.24 31.08
C ILE A 275 -13.28 1.79 31.46
N SER A 276 -14.28 0.94 31.22
CA SER A 276 -14.18 -0.50 31.46
C SER A 276 -15.09 -1.24 30.51
N GLU A 277 -14.50 -1.84 29.47
CA GLU A 277 -15.24 -2.55 28.44
C GLU A 277 -14.99 -4.05 28.52
N LYS A 278 -16.02 -4.85 28.24
CA LYS A 278 -15.97 -6.32 28.28
C LYS A 278 -16.38 -6.90 26.94
N ASN A 279 -15.72 -7.96 26.50
CA ASN A 279 -16.08 -8.69 25.29
C ASN A 279 -15.59 -10.15 25.30
N GLU A 280 -16.14 -11.00 24.44
CA GLU A 280 -15.81 -12.43 24.33
C GLU A 280 -14.37 -12.67 23.87
N ASN A 281 -13.86 -11.79 23.01
CA ASN A 281 -12.48 -11.83 22.56
C ASN A 281 -11.73 -10.53 22.81
N ARG A 282 -10.41 -10.64 22.94
CA ARG A 282 -9.53 -9.50 23.23
C ARG A 282 -9.65 -8.40 22.18
N ILE A 283 -9.68 -8.75 20.90
CA ILE A 283 -9.73 -7.78 19.79
C ILE A 283 -11.00 -6.93 19.86
N GLU A 284 -12.13 -7.53 20.21
CA GLU A 284 -13.40 -6.83 20.36
C GLU A 284 -13.44 -6.01 21.65
N ALA A 285 -12.80 -6.47 22.73
CA ALA A 285 -12.63 -5.67 23.94
C ALA A 285 -11.76 -4.42 23.68
N GLU A 286 -10.70 -4.55 22.86
CA GLU A 286 -9.87 -3.41 22.41
C GLU A 286 -10.68 -2.42 21.57
N LYS A 287 -11.48 -2.90 20.61
CA LYS A 287 -12.37 -2.05 19.80
C LYS A 287 -13.42 -1.33 20.64
N ALA A 288 -14.02 -2.03 21.61
CA ALA A 288 -15.00 -1.44 22.51
C ALA A 288 -14.36 -0.34 23.37
N PHE A 289 -13.15 -0.61 23.91
CA PHE A 289 -12.38 0.37 24.66
C PHE A 289 -12.05 1.62 23.82
N ASP A 290 -11.58 1.43 22.58
CA ASP A 290 -11.29 2.53 21.65
C ASP A 290 -12.53 3.37 21.34
N ALA A 291 -13.69 2.71 21.16
CA ALA A 291 -14.96 3.39 20.93
C ALA A 291 -15.41 4.21 22.15
N ALA A 292 -15.32 3.65 23.36
CA ALA A 292 -15.64 4.35 24.60
C ALA A 292 -14.74 5.59 24.80
N LEU A 293 -13.44 5.44 24.53
CA LEU A 293 -12.48 6.53 24.61
C LEU A 293 -12.74 7.61 23.54
N ALA A 294 -13.10 7.23 22.32
CA ALA A 294 -13.46 8.16 21.25
C ALA A 294 -14.73 8.98 21.57
N VAL A 295 -15.71 8.36 22.24
CA VAL A 295 -16.91 9.05 22.74
C VAL A 295 -16.53 10.07 23.81
N LEU A 296 -15.67 9.71 24.76
CA LEU A 296 -15.21 10.61 25.82
C LEU A 296 -14.47 11.84 25.24
N ILE A 297 -13.57 11.61 24.28
CA ILE A 297 -12.85 12.68 23.57
C ILE A 297 -13.82 13.57 22.77
N SER A 298 -14.77 12.98 22.05
CA SER A 298 -15.76 13.76 21.29
C SER A 298 -16.63 14.65 22.18
N ARG A 299 -16.91 14.22 23.42
CA ARG A 299 -17.62 15.04 24.42
C ARG A 299 -16.76 16.20 24.90
N PHE A 300 -15.46 15.95 25.13
CA PHE A 300 -14.49 16.98 25.50
C PHE A 300 -14.35 18.06 24.41
N GLU A 301 -14.20 17.67 23.14
CA GLU A 301 -14.07 18.63 22.03
C GLU A 301 -15.31 19.51 21.82
N LYS A 302 -16.51 18.97 22.09
CA LYS A 302 -17.78 19.69 21.90
C LYS A 302 -18.11 20.68 23.02
N GLY A 303 -17.33 20.70 24.10
CA GLY A 303 -17.59 21.57 25.24
C GLY A 303 -18.97 21.36 25.89
N ASN A 304 -19.50 20.13 25.85
CA ASN A 304 -20.73 19.80 26.57
C ASN A 304 -20.40 19.64 28.06
N TRP A 305 -20.27 20.77 28.75
CA TRP A 305 -19.90 20.84 30.16
C TRP A 305 -21.11 20.48 31.03
N SER A 306 -21.07 19.30 31.66
CA SER A 306 -21.91 19.04 32.83
C SER A 306 -21.33 19.78 34.03
N THR A 307 -22.17 20.35 34.90
CA THR A 307 -21.77 20.96 36.17
C THR A 307 -21.36 19.94 37.24
N ASP A 308 -21.45 18.65 36.94
CA ASP A 308 -21.07 17.57 37.85
C ASP A 308 -19.54 17.49 38.05
N GLN A 309 -19.10 17.47 39.30
CA GLN A 309 -17.69 17.40 39.71
C GLN A 309 -16.97 16.16 39.17
N LYS A 310 -17.66 15.01 39.04
CA LYS A 310 -17.04 13.79 38.49
C LYS A 310 -16.69 13.98 37.02
N THR A 311 -17.59 14.59 36.26
CA THR A 311 -17.38 14.88 34.85
C THR A 311 -16.21 15.86 34.65
N GLN A 312 -16.09 16.90 35.48
CA GLN A 312 -14.95 17.84 35.45
C GLN A 312 -13.60 17.15 35.75
N THR A 313 -13.57 16.24 36.72
CA THR A 313 -12.35 15.50 37.08
C THR A 313 -11.88 14.60 35.94
N LEU A 314 -12.81 13.91 35.26
CA LEU A 314 -12.50 13.09 34.08
C LEU A 314 -11.90 13.92 32.94
N PHE A 315 -12.42 15.14 32.73
CA PHE A 315 -11.91 16.03 31.70
C PHE A 315 -10.51 16.55 31.97
N LEU A 316 -10.20 16.92 33.23
CA LEU A 316 -8.83 17.34 33.60
C LEU A 316 -7.82 16.22 33.31
N LYS A 317 -8.14 14.99 33.72
CA LYS A 317 -7.31 13.82 33.43
C LYS A 317 -7.16 13.56 31.94
N LEU A 318 -8.25 13.65 31.17
CA LEU A 318 -8.17 13.49 29.72
C LEU A 318 -7.30 14.57 29.07
N LYS A 319 -7.39 15.81 29.53
CA LYS A 319 -6.56 16.92 29.03
C LYS A 319 -5.07 16.68 29.29
N GLU A 320 -4.70 16.18 30.47
CA GLU A 320 -3.31 15.83 30.80
C GLU A 320 -2.75 14.70 29.90
N LEU A 321 -3.62 13.80 29.45
CA LEU A 321 -3.25 12.66 28.62
C LEU A 321 -3.13 13.00 27.14
N ILE A 322 -3.85 14.00 26.62
CA ILE A 322 -3.77 14.41 25.22
C ILE A 322 -2.59 15.38 25.06
N ALA A 323 -1.72 15.10 24.08
CA ALA A 323 -0.68 16.05 23.73
C ALA A 323 -1.33 17.30 23.13
N GLU A 324 -1.13 18.47 23.77
CA GLU A 324 -1.49 19.75 23.14
C GLU A 324 -0.67 19.87 21.85
N GLY A 325 -1.37 19.96 20.72
CA GLY A 325 -0.79 20.16 19.39
C GLY A 325 -0.57 21.63 19.10
#